data_AF-B6XGQ4-F1
#
_entry.id   AF-B6XGQ4-F1
#
_cell.length_a   1.000
_cell.length_b   1.000
_cell.length_c   1.000
_cell.angle_alpha   90.00
_cell.angle_beta   90.00
_cell.angle_gamma   90.00
#
_symmetry.space_group_name_H-M   'P 1'
#
loop_
_entity.id
_entity.type
_entity.pdbx_description
1 polymer ?
#
loop_
_entity_poly.entity_id
_entity_poly.type
_entity_poly.pdbx_seq_one_letter_code
_entity_poly.pdbx_strand_id
1 'polypeptide(L)'
;MDKSRQQFEEWFNSGHGDLPYSEKGKEDLKALLFQSWQASRESLINNLEPVGYITSSGVDNIKEYGYTHLNEEKSEKINIPLYRLDK
;
A
#
# COMPACT_ATOMS: atom_id res chain seq x y z
N MET A 1 -14.37 1.20 1.76
CA MET A 1 -13.54 0.28 0.95
C MET A 1 -12.11 0.82 1.00
N ASP A 2 -11.09 -0.02 1.17
CA ASP A 2 -9.69 0.44 1.18
C ASP A 2 -9.33 1.03 -0.20
N LYS A 3 -8.63 2.17 -0.23
CA LYS A 3 -8.15 2.81 -1.47
C LYS A 3 -7.29 1.86 -2.30
N SER A 4 -6.51 0.99 -1.63
CA SER A 4 -5.67 -0.01 -2.30
C SER A 4 -6.51 -1.00 -3.13
N ARG A 5 -7.65 -1.41 -2.59
CA ARG A 5 -8.60 -2.31 -3.28
C ARG A 5 -9.28 -1.60 -4.44
N GLN A 6 -9.69 -0.34 -4.27
CA GLN A 6 -10.30 0.43 -5.37
C GLN A 6 -9.35 0.57 -6.57
N GLN A 7 -8.07 0.90 -6.32
CA GLN A 7 -7.07 1.00 -7.38
C GLN A 7 -6.87 -0.31 -8.14
N PHE A 8 -6.81 -1.45 -7.42
CA PHE A 8 -6.74 -2.77 -8.06
C PHE A 8 -7.98 -3.07 -8.90
N GLU A 9 -9.17 -2.77 -8.38
CA GLU A 9 -10.43 -3.03 -9.09
C GLU A 9 -10.59 -2.16 -10.35
N GLU A 10 -10.17 -0.89 -10.29
CA GLU A 10 -10.10 0.00 -11.45
C GLU A 10 -9.15 -0.55 -12.53
N TRP A 11 -7.94 -0.96 -12.12
CA TRP A 11 -6.99 -1.62 -13.03
C TRP A 11 -7.60 -2.87 -13.67
N PHE A 12 -8.14 -3.79 -12.87
CA PHE A 12 -8.72 -5.03 -13.36
C PHE A 12 -9.87 -4.76 -14.35
N ASN A 13 -10.73 -3.79 -14.05
CA ASN A 13 -11.88 -3.44 -14.88
C ASN A 13 -11.53 -2.61 -16.12
N SER A 14 -10.32 -2.04 -16.24
CA SER A 14 -9.88 -1.20 -17.36
C SER A 14 -9.59 -1.95 -18.69
N GLY A 15 -10.03 -3.20 -18.79
CA GLY A 15 -9.80 -4.07 -19.96
C GLY A 15 -8.94 -5.30 -19.67
N HIS A 16 -8.44 -5.44 -18.44
CA HIS A 16 -7.67 -6.61 -18.01
C HIS A 16 -8.56 -7.76 -17.50
N GLY A 17 -9.84 -7.51 -17.26
CA GLY A 17 -10.85 -8.49 -16.84
C GLY A 17 -11.68 -9.08 -17.98
N ASP A 18 -11.50 -8.62 -19.22
CA ASP A 18 -12.13 -9.21 -20.40
C ASP A 18 -11.39 -10.47 -20.83
N LEU A 19 -11.65 -11.54 -20.08
CA LEU A 19 -10.97 -12.81 -20.19
C LEU A 19 -11.97 -13.89 -20.60
N PRO A 20 -11.53 -14.94 -21.33
CA PRO A 20 -12.39 -16.02 -21.82
C PRO A 20 -12.77 -17.01 -20.70
N TYR A 21 -13.20 -16.49 -19.55
CA TYR A 21 -13.67 -17.25 -18.39
C TYR A 21 -15.16 -16.99 -18.15
N SER A 22 -15.81 -17.91 -17.44
CA SER A 22 -17.14 -17.66 -16.89
C SER A 22 -17.10 -16.49 -15.89
N GLU A 23 -18.25 -15.88 -15.60
CA GLU A 23 -18.32 -14.80 -14.60
C GLU A 23 -17.75 -15.25 -13.24
N LYS A 24 -18.07 -16.48 -12.81
CA LYS A 24 -17.47 -17.07 -11.61
C LYS A 24 -15.94 -17.22 -11.72
N GLY A 25 -15.44 -17.65 -12.88
CA GLY A 25 -14.00 -17.75 -13.12
C GLY A 25 -13.30 -16.39 -13.10
N LYS A 26 -13.95 -15.33 -13.60
CA LYS A 26 -13.43 -13.95 -13.52
C LYS A 26 -13.37 -13.46 -12.07
N GLU A 27 -14.39 -13.74 -11.26
CA GLU A 27 -14.40 -13.40 -9.83
C GLU A 27 -13.29 -14.11 -9.05
N ASP A 28 -13.13 -15.42 -9.27
CA ASP A 28 -12.11 -16.21 -8.58
C ASP A 28 -10.69 -15.75 -8.99
N LEU A 29 -10.49 -15.44 -10.27
CA LEU A 29 -9.24 -14.88 -10.76
C LEU A 29 -8.96 -13.49 -10.18
N LYS A 30 -9.97 -12.61 -10.12
CA LYS A 30 -9.85 -11.29 -9.51
C LYS A 30 -9.40 -11.39 -8.04
N ALA A 31 -9.96 -12.33 -7.29
CA ALA A 31 -9.57 -12.58 -5.90
C ALA A 31 -8.12 -13.07 -5.78
N LEU A 32 -7.71 -14.04 -6.60
CA LEU A 32 -6.34 -14.58 -6.60
C LEU A 32 -5.29 -13.53 -6.98
N LEU A 33 -5.59 -12.71 -8.00
CA LEU A 33 -4.71 -11.63 -8.43
C LEU A 33 -4.57 -10.57 -7.34
N PHE A 34 -5.67 -10.23 -6.64
CA PHE A 34 -5.62 -9.29 -5.52
C PHE A 34 -4.73 -9.83 -4.38
N GLN A 35 -4.90 -11.09 -3.99
CA GLN A 35 -4.07 -11.73 -2.96
C GLN A 35 -2.59 -11.73 -3.34
N SER A 36 -2.28 -12.08 -4.60
CA SER A 36 -0.91 -12.10 -5.11
C SER A 36 -0.27 -10.71 -5.13
N TRP A 37 -1.04 -9.71 -5.55
CA TRP A 37 -0.62 -8.31 -5.52
C TRP A 37 -0.37 -7.81 -4.09
N GLN A 38 -1.27 -8.12 -3.16
CA GLN A 38 -1.11 -7.75 -1.76
C GLN A 38 0.14 -8.39 -1.15
N ALA A 39 0.35 -9.70 -1.36
CA ALA A 39 1.52 -10.42 -0.87
C ALA A 39 2.83 -9.87 -1.45
N SER A 40 2.85 -9.52 -2.74
CA SER A 40 4.00 -8.87 -3.38
C SER A 40 4.32 -7.51 -2.74
N ARG A 41 3.30 -6.69 -2.46
CA ARG A 41 3.49 -5.39 -1.80
C ARG A 41 4.00 -5.52 -0.37
N GLU A 42 3.45 -6.46 0.40
CA GLU A 42 3.93 -6.74 1.76
C GLU A 42 5.39 -7.20 1.74
N SER A 43 5.76 -8.08 0.81
CA SER A 43 7.16 -8.51 0.62
C SER A 43 8.10 -7.36 0.24
N LEU A 44 7.67 -6.49 -0.69
CA LEU A 44 8.42 -5.29 -1.07
C LEU A 44 8.66 -4.38 0.14
N ILE A 45 7.60 -4.05 0.89
CA ILE A 45 7.68 -3.18 2.06
C ILE A 45 8.57 -3.78 3.15
N ASN A 46 8.47 -5.08 3.40
CA ASN A 46 9.28 -5.77 4.42
C ASN A 46 10.77 -5.84 4.07
N ASN A 47 11.13 -5.76 2.78
CA ASN A 47 12.51 -5.75 2.32
C ASN A 47 13.10 -4.34 2.20
N LEU A 48 12.29 -3.29 2.35
CA LEU A 48 12.78 -1.91 2.36
C LEU A 48 13.20 -1.52 3.77
N GLU A 49 14.43 -1.03 3.91
CA GLU A 49 14.81 -0.36 5.15
C GLU A 49 14.13 1.02 5.21
N PRO A 50 13.37 1.32 6.29
CA PRO A 50 12.78 2.63 6.45
C PRO A 50 13.88 3.68 6.62
N VAL A 51 13.66 4.88 6.07
CA VAL A 51 14.57 6.02 6.27
C VAL A 51 14.40 6.66 7.65
N GLY A 52 13.33 6.29 8.37
CA GLY A 52 13.03 6.69 9.73
C GLY A 52 11.56 6.44 10.04
N TYR A 53 11.14 6.93 11.20
CA TYR A 53 9.81 6.72 11.76
C TYR A 53 9.18 8.03 12.20
N ILE A 54 7.86 8.11 12.07
CA ILE A 54 7.07 9.25 12.55
C ILE A 54 6.07 8.82 13.61
N THR A 55 5.65 9.78 14.41
CA THR A 55 4.50 9.61 15.31
C THR A 55 3.20 9.55 14.53
N SER A 56 2.14 9.03 15.15
CA SER A 56 0.80 9.05 14.55
C SER A 56 0.34 10.46 14.18
N SER A 57 0.64 11.46 15.02
CA SER A 57 0.38 12.88 14.74
C SER A 57 1.20 13.45 13.59
N GLY A 58 2.29 12.77 13.18
CA GLY A 58 3.12 13.21 12.07
C GLY A 58 2.36 13.24 10.73
N VAL A 59 1.34 12.38 10.56
CA VAL A 59 0.48 12.40 9.37
C VAL A 59 -0.32 13.69 9.28
N ASP A 60 -0.82 14.18 10.41
CA ASP A 60 -1.59 15.42 10.48
C ASP A 60 -0.68 16.63 10.30
N ASN A 61 0.52 16.61 10.90
CA ASN A 61 1.53 17.64 10.70
C ASN A 61 1.94 17.82 9.23
N ILE A 62 2.10 16.70 8.49
CA ILE A 62 2.41 16.77 7.04
C ILE A 62 1.27 17.45 6.28
N LYS A 63 0.01 17.16 6.62
CA LYS A 63 -1.15 17.76 5.93
C LYS A 63 -1.30 19.25 6.22
N GLU A 64 -1.04 19.67 7.47
CA GLU A 64 -1.25 21.05 7.90
C GLU A 64 -0.05 21.95 7.56
N TYR A 65 1.17 21.47 7.81
CA TYR A 65 2.40 22.28 7.72
C TYR A 65 3.31 21.90 6.56
N GLY A 66 3.06 20.77 5.89
CA GLY A 66 3.91 20.25 4.81
C GLY A 66 5.17 19.52 5.29
N TYR A 67 5.39 19.36 6.60
CA TYR A 67 6.54 18.64 7.16
C TYR A 67 6.20 17.98 8.50
N THR A 68 7.04 17.03 8.93
CA THR A 68 6.99 16.42 10.26
C THR A 68 8.41 16.04 10.72
N HIS A 69 8.57 15.78 12.01
CA HIS A 69 9.82 15.28 12.57
C HIS A 69 10.01 13.80 12.23
N LEU A 70 11.20 13.45 11.72
CA LEU A 70 11.63 12.09 11.42
C LEU A 70 12.54 11.60 12.54
N ASN A 71 12.30 10.39 13.03
CA ASN A 71 13.08 9.75 14.10
C ASN A 71 13.81 8.53 13.53
N GLU A 72 15.03 8.27 14.00
CA GLU A 72 15.81 7.11 13.55
C GLU A 72 15.27 5.80 14.14
N GLU A 73 14.78 5.84 15.38
CA GLU A 73 14.35 4.66 16.13
C GLU A 73 12.83 4.58 16.30
N LYS A 74 12.34 3.33 16.37
CA LYS A 74 10.95 3.01 16.65
C LYS A 74 10.68 3.04 18.16
N SER A 75 9.55 3.60 18.57
CA SER A 75 9.02 3.50 19.93
C SER A 75 7.51 3.26 19.92
N GLU A 76 6.88 3.12 21.08
CA GLU A 76 5.42 2.94 21.16
C GLU A 76 4.65 4.06 20.46
N LYS A 77 5.12 5.31 20.58
CA LYS A 77 4.50 6.50 19.98
C LYS A 77 5.00 6.81 18.58
N ILE A 78 6.17 6.28 18.20
CA ILE A 78 6.87 6.54 16.95
C ILE A 78 6.96 5.21 16.20
N ASN A 79 5.90 4.85 15.48
CA ASN A 79 5.74 3.49 14.96
C ASN A 79 5.38 3.42 13.47
N ILE A 80 5.21 4.55 12.79
CA ILE A 80 4.90 4.60 11.36
C ILE A 80 6.22 4.69 10.59
N PRO A 81 6.62 3.64 9.85
CA PRO A 81 7.83 3.68 9.03
C PRO A 81 7.61 4.58 7.81
N LEU A 82 8.62 5.37 7.46
CA LEU A 82 8.67 6.10 6.20
C LEU A 82 9.72 5.48 5.28
N TYR A 83 9.35 5.35 4.00
CA TYR A 83 10.20 4.83 2.95
C TYR A 83 10.43 5.93 1.92
N ARG A 84 11.63 5.97 1.36
CA ARG A 84 11.95 6.89 0.27
C ARG A 84 11.55 6.23 -1.06
N LEU A 85 10.81 6.95 -1.90
CA LEU A 85 10.34 6.44 -3.19
C LEU A 85 11.50 6.26 -4.19
N ASP A 86 12.57 7.05 -4.05
CA ASP A 86 13.67 7.15 -5.01
C ASP A 86 15.05 7.03 -4.30
N LYS A 87 16.09 6.59 -5.03
CA LYS A 87 17.50 6.81 -4.66
C LYS A 87 18.10 7.81 -5.63
#